data_AF-A0A5N5I4F1-F1
#
_entry.id   AF-A0A5N5I4F1-F1
#
_cell.length_a   1.000
_cell.length_b   1.000
_cell.length_c   1.000
_cell.angle_alpha   90.00
_cell.angle_beta   90.00
_cell.angle_gamma   90.00
#
_symmetry.space_group_name_H-M   'P 1'
#
loop_
_entity.id
_entity.type
_entity.pdbx_description
1 polymer ?
#
loop_
_entity_poly.entity_id
_entity_poly.type
_entity_poly.pdbx_seq_one_letter_code
_entity_poly.pdbx_strand_id
1 'polypeptide(L)'
;MHRGRLHHSERFSNFINVWAKHRDPSSWENPLEFDPDRFLNGKWDYSGSDFNYFLFGSGRRIWAGVAMAERMVMHLLVTLLHSFDWKLPQGEESDVSQKFRIVLKKKIPLVTIPTPRLSDPTLYE
;
A
#
# COMPACT_ATOMS: atom_id res chain seq x y z
N MET A 1 -27.21 -29.20 11.59
CA MET A 1 -26.16 -28.27 11.12
C MET A 1 -25.34 -28.92 10.03
N HIS A 2 -25.70 -28.73 8.76
CA HIS A 2 -24.93 -29.24 7.63
C HIS A 2 -23.83 -28.23 7.28
N ARG A 3 -22.57 -28.56 7.59
CA ARG A 3 -21.42 -27.90 6.99
C ARG A 3 -21.39 -28.32 5.52
N GLY A 4 -21.74 -27.40 4.62
CA GLY A 4 -21.60 -27.61 3.18
C GLY A 4 -20.14 -27.89 2.86
N ARG A 5 -19.82 -29.16 2.59
CA ARG A 5 -18.52 -29.55 2.06
C ARG A 5 -18.55 -29.23 0.57
N LEU A 6 -17.93 -28.11 0.19
CA LEU A 6 -17.72 -27.78 -1.21
C LEU A 6 -16.82 -28.87 -1.81
N HIS A 7 -17.36 -29.61 -2.77
CA HIS A 7 -16.62 -30.67 -3.47
C HIS A 7 -15.79 -30.00 -4.57
N HIS A 8 -14.49 -29.83 -4.34
CA HIS A 8 -13.58 -29.23 -5.31
C HIS A 8 -13.00 -30.32 -6.21
N SER A 9 -13.06 -30.13 -7.54
CA SER A 9 -12.40 -31.01 -8.51
C SER A 9 -10.87 -30.82 -8.47
N GLU A 10 -10.12 -31.78 -9.00
CA GLU A 10 -8.64 -31.84 -8.95
C GLU A 10 -7.92 -30.66 -9.61
N ARG A 11 -8.62 -29.74 -10.28
CA ARG A 11 -8.08 -28.45 -10.75
C ARG A 11 -9.03 -27.30 -10.43
N PHE A 12 -9.05 -26.86 -9.18
CA PHE A 12 -9.70 -25.63 -8.78
C PHE A 12 -8.68 -24.49 -8.63
N SER A 13 -8.89 -23.39 -9.35
CA SER A 13 -8.10 -22.16 -9.18
C SER A 13 -8.77 -21.28 -8.13
N ASN A 14 -8.13 -21.15 -6.96
CA ASN A 14 -8.55 -20.23 -5.91
C ASN A 14 -8.01 -18.82 -6.20
N PHE A 15 -8.87 -17.81 -6.15
CA PHE A 15 -8.49 -16.40 -6.25
C PHE A 15 -8.81 -15.68 -4.95
N ILE A 16 -7.88 -14.85 -4.47
CA ILE A 16 -8.05 -14.03 -3.27
C ILE A 16 -8.20 -12.58 -3.72
N ASN A 17 -9.30 -11.94 -3.35
CA ASN A 17 -9.52 -10.51 -3.63
C ASN A 17 -8.89 -9.65 -2.53
N VAL A 18 -7.60 -9.38 -2.66
CA VAL A 18 -6.82 -8.57 -1.71
C VAL A 18 -7.34 -7.13 -1.63
N TRP A 19 -7.75 -6.55 -2.76
CA TRP A 19 -8.26 -5.17 -2.82
C TRP A 19 -9.51 -4.97 -1.95
N ALA A 20 -10.43 -5.94 -1.99
CA ALA A 20 -11.62 -5.94 -1.15
C ALA A 20 -11.26 -6.18 0.32
N LYS A 21 -10.30 -7.08 0.60
CA LYS A 21 -9.87 -7.38 1.96
C LYS A 21 -9.23 -6.20 2.69
N HIS A 22 -8.39 -5.41 2.01
CA HIS A 22 -7.81 -4.19 2.58
C HIS A 22 -8.81 -3.05 2.76
N ARG A 23 -10.04 -3.19 2.26
CA ARG A 23 -11.14 -2.21 2.41
C ARG A 23 -12.30 -2.72 3.25
N ASP A 24 -12.17 -3.91 3.82
CA ASP A 24 -13.22 -4.56 4.58
C ASP A 24 -13.31 -3.91 5.98
N PRO A 25 -14.44 -3.25 6.33
CA PRO A 25 -14.60 -2.61 7.63
C PRO A 25 -14.64 -3.62 8.79
N SER A 26 -14.82 -4.91 8.51
CA SER A 26 -14.71 -5.95 9.55
C SER A 26 -13.26 -6.27 9.94
N SER A 27 -12.30 -5.93 9.06
CA SER A 27 -10.86 -6.14 9.28
C SER A 27 -10.12 -4.83 9.61
N TRP A 28 -10.61 -3.69 9.11
CA TRP A 28 -9.94 -2.39 9.20
C TRP A 28 -10.89 -1.30 9.70
N GLU A 29 -10.50 -0.57 10.74
CA GLU A 29 -11.19 0.64 11.17
C GLU A 29 -10.96 1.77 10.15
N ASN A 30 -12.02 2.49 9.74
CA ASN A 30 -11.96 3.54 8.71
C ASN A 30 -11.14 3.14 7.46
N PRO A 31 -11.52 2.06 6.74
CA PRO A 31 -10.68 1.44 5.70
C PRO A 31 -10.39 2.31 4.47
N LEU A 32 -11.13 3.42 4.32
CA LEU A 32 -10.99 4.35 3.19
C LEU A 32 -10.18 5.60 3.55
N GLU A 33 -9.83 5.78 4.82
CA GLU A 33 -9.04 6.90 5.31
C GLU A 33 -7.54 6.57 5.20
N PHE A 34 -6.74 7.56 4.79
CA PHE A 34 -5.29 7.44 4.83
C PHE A 34 -4.82 7.81 6.24
N ASP A 35 -4.63 6.80 7.08
CA ASP A 35 -4.18 6.93 8.45
C ASP A 35 -2.94 6.04 8.67
N PRO A 36 -1.72 6.60 8.72
CA PRO A 36 -0.51 5.84 8.97
C PRO A 36 -0.36 5.40 10.44
N ASP A 37 -1.03 6.06 11.39
CA ASP A 37 -0.81 5.83 12.82
C ASP A 37 -1.36 4.47 13.28
N ARG A 38 -2.32 3.90 12.54
CA ARG A 38 -2.81 2.53 12.74
C ARG A 38 -1.72 1.45 12.75
N PHE A 39 -0.56 1.75 12.16
CA PHE A 39 0.56 0.80 12.09
C PHE A 39 1.58 0.93 13.24
N LEU A 40 1.49 1.97 14.07
CA LEU A 40 2.48 2.26 15.11
C LEU A 40 2.52 1.22 16.24
N ASN A 41 1.39 0.58 16.53
CA ASN A 41 1.26 -0.33 17.67
C ASN A 41 1.80 -1.76 17.41
N GLY A 42 2.48 -2.00 16.28
CA GLY A 42 3.10 -3.30 15.97
C GLY A 42 2.11 -4.46 15.78
N LYS A 43 0.81 -4.14 15.64
CA LYS A 43 -0.27 -5.15 15.52
C LYS A 43 -0.26 -5.90 14.18
N TRP A 44 0.35 -5.32 13.15
CA TRP A 44 0.22 -5.78 11.77
C TRP A 44 1.51 -6.43 11.28
N ASP A 45 1.38 -7.62 10.70
CA ASP A 45 2.52 -8.40 10.19
C ASP A 45 2.40 -8.64 8.68
N TYR A 46 3.28 -8.00 7.90
CA TYR A 46 3.35 -8.19 6.45
C TYR A 46 4.25 -9.36 6.02
N SER A 47 4.79 -10.14 6.96
CA SER A 47 5.58 -11.36 6.68
C SER A 47 4.75 -12.49 6.07
N GLY A 48 3.43 -12.28 5.94
CA GLY A 48 2.49 -13.22 5.32
C GLY A 48 1.82 -14.16 6.32
N SER A 49 1.97 -13.93 7.63
CA SER A 49 1.25 -14.66 8.68
C SER A 49 -0.14 -14.07 8.96
N ASP A 50 -0.31 -12.76 8.76
CA ASP A 50 -1.58 -12.05 8.93
C ASP A 50 -2.38 -11.99 7.62
N PHE A 51 -3.51 -12.70 7.58
CA PHE A 51 -4.39 -12.74 6.41
C PHE A 51 -5.24 -11.47 6.24
N ASN A 52 -5.33 -10.61 7.25
CA ASN A 52 -5.94 -9.29 7.10
C ASN A 52 -4.97 -8.31 6.43
N TYR A 53 -3.66 -8.51 6.61
CA TYR A 53 -2.60 -7.64 6.08
C TYR A 53 -1.75 -8.29 4.99
N PHE A 54 -2.42 -8.60 3.87
CA PHE A 54 -1.87 -9.37 2.75
C PHE A 54 -1.22 -8.50 1.66
N LEU A 55 -0.11 -7.81 1.95
CA LEU A 55 0.54 -6.92 0.96
C LEU A 55 1.41 -7.65 -0.07
N PHE A 56 2.25 -8.59 0.40
CA PHE A 56 3.28 -9.23 -0.43
C PHE A 56 3.01 -10.71 -0.70
N GLY A 57 1.81 -11.19 -0.36
CA GLY A 57 1.49 -12.61 -0.38
C GLY A 57 1.78 -13.30 0.95
N SER A 58 1.69 -14.63 0.95
CA SER A 58 1.93 -15.47 2.12
C SER A 58 2.54 -16.81 1.75
N GLY A 59 3.21 -17.44 2.71
CA GLY A 59 3.71 -18.81 2.59
C GLY A 59 4.69 -19.00 1.42
N ARG A 60 4.66 -20.16 0.77
CA ARG A 60 5.61 -20.53 -0.30
C ARG A 60 5.59 -19.63 -1.55
N ARG A 61 4.58 -18.76 -1.68
CA ARG A 61 4.42 -17.83 -2.80
C ARG A 61 4.50 -16.37 -2.38
N ILE A 62 5.02 -16.10 -1.17
CA ILE A 62 5.34 -14.73 -0.78
C ILE A 62 6.37 -14.15 -1.74
N TRP A 63 6.24 -12.86 -2.03
CA TRP A 63 7.16 -12.16 -2.91
C TRP A 63 8.56 -12.13 -2.30
N ALA A 64 9.57 -12.61 -3.03
CA ALA A 64 10.94 -12.68 -2.51
C ALA A 64 11.61 -11.31 -2.32
N GLY A 65 11.01 -10.23 -2.86
CA GLY A 65 11.56 -8.88 -2.83
C GLY A 65 11.20 -8.02 -1.61
N VAL A 66 10.49 -8.57 -0.62
CA VAL A 66 9.96 -7.80 0.54
C VAL A 66 11.05 -6.99 1.23
N ALA A 67 12.15 -7.64 1.63
CA ALA A 67 13.24 -6.98 2.34
C ALA A 67 13.93 -5.88 1.51
N MET A 68 13.97 -6.04 0.19
CA MET A 68 14.52 -5.02 -0.72
C MET A 68 13.57 -3.83 -0.82
N ALA A 69 12.27 -4.08 -1.04
CA ALA A 69 11.28 -3.01 -1.13
C ALA A 69 11.18 -2.20 0.15
N GLU A 70 11.23 -2.85 1.31
CA GLU A 70 11.22 -2.16 2.60
C GLU A 70 12.34 -1.12 2.68
N ARG A 71 13.58 -1.54 2.42
CA ARG A 71 14.74 -0.64 2.46
C ARG A 71 14.65 0.47 1.41
N MET A 72 14.26 0.12 0.18
CA MET A 72 14.16 1.09 -0.91
C MET A 72 13.06 2.12 -0.66
N VAL A 73 11.87 1.68 -0.27
CA VAL A 73 10.73 2.57 -0.01
C VAL A 73 11.04 3.50 1.15
N MET A 74 11.60 2.99 2.25
CA MET A 74 12.00 3.83 3.38
C MET A 74 13.03 4.87 2.97
N HIS A 75 14.07 4.47 2.24
CA HIS A 75 15.11 5.39 1.80
C HIS A 75 14.56 6.45 0.83
N LEU A 76 13.76 6.05 -0.16
CA LEU A 76 13.13 6.97 -1.10
C LEU A 76 12.19 7.96 -0.39
N LEU A 77 11.37 7.47 0.55
CA LEU A 77 10.45 8.33 1.30
C LEU A 77 11.21 9.36 2.14
N VAL A 78 12.23 8.92 2.89
CA VAL A 78 13.05 9.83 3.71
C VAL A 78 13.72 10.87 2.82
N THR A 79 14.34 10.47 1.71
CA THR A 79 14.99 11.41 0.80
C THR A 79 13.99 12.42 0.22
N LEU A 80 12.83 11.97 -0.27
CA LEU A 80 11.83 12.86 -0.86
C LEU A 80 11.23 13.84 0.14
N LEU A 81 10.98 13.40 1.38
CA LEU A 81 10.44 14.24 2.46
C LEU A 81 11.51 15.19 3.02
N HIS A 82 12.76 14.75 3.09
CA HIS A 82 13.86 15.57 3.58
C HIS A 82 14.22 16.68 2.58
N SER A 83 14.25 16.34 1.28
CA SER A 83 14.71 17.24 0.23
C SER A 83 13.66 18.26 -0.24
N PHE A 84 12.37 17.91 -0.25
CA PHE A 84 11.36 18.71 -0.93
C PHE A 84 10.09 18.94 -0.10
N ASP A 85 9.58 20.17 -0.18
CA ASP A 85 8.19 20.48 0.07
C ASP A 85 7.37 20.26 -1.20
N TRP A 86 6.22 19.61 -1.07
CA TRP A 86 5.38 19.21 -2.19
C TRP A 86 4.11 20.07 -2.22
N LYS A 87 3.86 20.73 -3.34
CA LYS A 87 2.64 21.53 -3.55
C LYS A 87 1.88 21.04 -4.78
N LEU A 88 0.55 21.08 -4.70
CA LEU A 88 -0.30 20.89 -5.86
C LEU A 88 -0.28 22.15 -6.74
N PRO A 89 -0.43 22.03 -8.06
CA PRO A 89 -0.68 23.17 -8.93
C PRO A 89 -1.91 23.94 -8.46
N GLN A 90 -1.93 25.26 -8.71
CA GLN A 90 -3.01 26.12 -8.23
C GLN A 90 -4.36 25.69 -8.80
N GLY A 91 -5.34 25.45 -7.93
CA GLY A 91 -6.70 25.05 -8.31
C GLY A 91 -6.87 23.55 -8.56
N GLU A 92 -5.84 22.74 -8.38
CA GLU A 92 -5.93 21.28 -8.49
C GLU A 92 -6.24 20.62 -7.14
N GLU A 93 -7.17 19.67 -7.14
CA GLU A 93 -7.41 18.75 -6.04
C GLU A 93 -6.88 17.35 -6.40
N SER A 94 -6.35 16.64 -5.42
CA SER A 94 -5.81 15.30 -5.68
C SER A 94 -6.93 14.25 -5.81
N ASP A 95 -7.25 13.82 -7.03
CA ASP A 95 -8.17 12.68 -7.25
C ASP A 95 -7.48 11.36 -6.86
N VAL A 96 -7.96 10.68 -5.83
CA VAL A 96 -7.44 9.37 -5.38
C VAL A 96 -8.14 8.17 -6.03
N SER A 97 -9.04 8.41 -6.99
CA SER A 97 -9.75 7.34 -7.69
C SER A 97 -8.78 6.41 -8.44
N GLN A 98 -9.15 5.14 -8.53
CA GLN A 98 -8.27 4.07 -8.99
C GLN A 98 -8.78 3.44 -10.29
N LYS A 99 -7.84 2.96 -11.11
CA LYS A 99 -8.12 2.14 -12.29
C LYS A 99 -7.36 0.82 -12.16
N PHE A 100 -8.09 -0.28 -12.18
CA PHE A 100 -7.52 -1.62 -12.13
C PHE A 100 -7.05 -2.07 -13.53
N ARG A 101 -5.81 -2.56 -13.61
CA ARG A 101 -5.24 -3.30 -14.75
C ARG A 101 -4.49 -4.52 -14.19
N ILE A 102 -3.26 -4.79 -14.65
CA ILE A 102 -2.37 -5.77 -14.02
C ILE A 102 -1.93 -5.29 -12.63
N VAL A 103 -1.81 -3.96 -12.47
CA VAL A 103 -1.48 -3.28 -11.20
C VAL A 103 -2.51 -2.18 -10.98
N LEU A 104 -2.85 -1.92 -9.72
CA LEU A 104 -3.71 -0.80 -9.32
C LEU A 104 -2.96 0.52 -9.56
N LYS A 105 -3.56 1.43 -10.33
CA LYS A 105 -2.98 2.75 -10.63
C LYS A 105 -4.00 3.85 -10.31
N LYS A 106 -3.53 5.07 -10.01
CA LYS A 106 -4.42 6.24 -10.00
C LYS A 106 -5.06 6.40 -11.37
N LYS A 107 -6.34 6.76 -11.38
CA LYS A 107 -7.10 7.03 -12.61
C LYS A 107 -6.58 8.28 -13.31
N ILE A 108 -6.31 9.32 -12.52
CA ILE A 108 -5.72 10.58 -12.95
C ILE A 108 -4.30 10.67 -12.38
N PRO A 109 -3.25 10.86 -13.20
CA PRO A 109 -1.89 11.04 -12.72
C PRO A 109 -1.81 12.21 -11.72
N LEU A 110 -1.09 12.02 -10.62
CA LEU A 110 -0.82 13.09 -9.68
C LEU A 110 0.33 13.95 -10.23
N VAL A 111 0.10 15.26 -10.35
CA VAL A 111 1.13 16.24 -10.68
C VAL A 111 1.40 17.09 -9.44
N THR A 112 2.66 17.18 -9.05
CA THR A 112 3.12 17.96 -7.88
C THR A 112 4.34 18.77 -8.26
N ILE A 113 4.48 19.94 -7.65
CA ILE A 113 5.63 20.83 -7.82
C ILE A 113 6.53 20.62 -6.59
N PRO A 114 7.70 19.96 -6.74
CA PRO A 114 8.67 19.86 -5.65
C PRO A 114 9.44 21.19 -5.52
N THR A 115 9.53 21.72 -4.31
CA THR A 115 10.37 22.87 -3.99
C THR A 115 11.38 22.48 -2.92
N PRO A 116 12.67 22.86 -3.02
CA PRO A 116 13.65 22.59 -1.98
C PRO A 116 13.12 23.06 -0.62
N ARG A 117 13.14 22.16 0.37
CA ARG A 117 12.62 22.43 1.73
C ARG A 117 13.50 23.41 2.52
N LEU A 118 14.80 23.24 2.39
CA LEU A 118 15.86 24.07 2.98
C LEU A 118 16.40 25.05 1.94
N SER A 119 16.65 26.29 2.38
CA SER A 119 17.16 27.38 1.53
C SER A 119 18.66 27.28 1.26
N ASP A 120 19.40 26.60 2.13
CA ASP A 120 20.84 26.36 1.99
C ASP A 120 21.09 24.96 1.41
N PRO A 121 21.66 24.86 0.19
CA PRO A 121 21.95 23.59 -0.46
C PRO A 121 22.92 22.68 0.31
N THR A 122 23.76 23.24 1.18
CA THR A 122 24.77 22.46 1.95
C THR A 122 24.13 21.63 3.07
N LEU A 123 22.86 21.91 3.41
CA LEU A 123 22.12 21.17 4.44
C LEU A 123 21.50 19.85 3.95
N TYR A 124 21.72 19.48 2.69
CA TYR A 124 21.30 18.19 2.12
C TYR A 124 22.45 17.18 1.96
N GLU A 125 23.68 17.55 2.37
CA GLU A 125 24.85 16.67 2.36
C GLU A 125 24.85 15.64 3.50
#